data_AF-A0A7C4CB77-F1
#
_entry.id   AF-A0A7C4CB77-F1
#
_cell.length_a   1.000
_cell.length_b   1.000
_cell.length_c   1.000
_cell.angle_alpha   90.00
_cell.angle_beta   90.00
_cell.angle_gamma   90.00
#
_symmetry.space_group_name_H-M   'P 1'
#
loop_
_entity.id
_entity.type
_entity.pdbx_description
1 polymer ?
#
loop_
_entity_poly.entity_id
_entity_poly.type
_entity_poly.pdbx_seq_one_letter_code
_entity_poly.pdbx_strand_id
1 'polypeptide(L)'
;MNDAFWSCAPVVRNQRWRSGLPLGGLGCGKLELLTDGSFGKFTINHNWDRPTGVVRGAFLGLRRDDTLTLLRLHRPGEYAADAGRAAGIARLANVPATESVGLFPRARVRFDGLPVEVTLEAFCPLIPGNIDDSALPVALLTVTLRSAADTRLGLLLSWENLLGVGGRRRAPLEDRTGNTHTPA
;
A
#
# COMPACT_ATOMS: atom_id res chain seq x y z
N MET A 1 -18.27 1.38 -9.70
CA MET A 1 -18.42 2.78 -9.26
C MET A 1 -18.14 3.70 -10.43
N ASN A 2 -18.76 4.89 -10.52
CA ASN A 2 -18.74 5.73 -11.71
C ASN A 2 -17.37 6.40 -11.93
N ASP A 3 -16.73 6.16 -13.08
CA ASP A 3 -15.45 6.81 -13.45
C ASP A 3 -15.55 8.33 -13.50
N ALA A 4 -16.76 8.87 -13.68
CA ALA A 4 -17.00 10.32 -13.67
C ALA A 4 -16.53 11.00 -12.37
N PHE A 5 -16.57 10.33 -11.21
CA PHE A 5 -16.09 10.90 -9.95
C PHE A 5 -14.61 11.31 -10.01
N TRP A 6 -13.80 10.57 -10.76
CA TRP A 6 -12.36 10.79 -10.84
C TRP A 6 -11.94 11.75 -11.96
N SER A 7 -12.88 12.14 -12.82
CA SER A 7 -12.60 12.92 -14.05
C SER A 7 -12.00 14.31 -13.78
N CYS A 8 -12.22 14.87 -12.59
CA CYS A 8 -11.70 16.17 -12.19
C CYS A 8 -10.33 16.10 -11.47
N ALA A 9 -9.83 14.89 -11.15
CA ALA A 9 -8.58 14.72 -10.42
C ALA A 9 -7.40 14.55 -11.40
N PRO A 10 -6.26 15.20 -11.15
CA PRO A 10 -5.06 14.96 -11.95
C PRO A 10 -4.59 13.51 -11.81
N VAL A 11 -4.18 12.90 -12.93
CA VAL A 11 -3.69 11.52 -12.97
C VAL A 11 -2.17 11.51 -12.87
N VAL A 12 -1.65 10.80 -11.87
CA VAL A 12 -0.23 10.50 -11.72
C VAL A 12 0.08 9.17 -12.39
N ARG A 13 1.01 9.16 -13.33
CA ARG A 13 1.32 7.98 -14.16
C ARG A 13 2.74 7.50 -13.88
N ASN A 14 2.89 6.22 -13.57
CA ASN A 14 4.19 5.51 -13.49
C ASN A 14 5.23 6.19 -12.59
N GLN A 15 4.80 6.87 -11.53
CA GLN A 15 5.67 7.63 -10.65
C GLN A 15 5.25 7.49 -9.19
N ARG A 16 6.26 7.49 -8.30
CA ARG A 16 6.08 7.62 -6.85
C ARG A 16 6.33 9.08 -6.47
N TRP A 17 5.31 9.77 -6.01
CA TRP A 17 5.44 11.10 -5.42
C TRP A 17 5.99 11.04 -4.00
N ARG A 18 6.40 12.19 -3.45
CA ARG A 18 6.98 12.28 -2.09
C ARG A 18 5.97 11.91 -0.99
N SER A 19 4.69 12.15 -1.26
CA SER A 19 3.55 11.82 -0.43
C SER A 19 2.44 11.17 -1.26
N GLY A 20 1.55 10.48 -0.57
CA GLY A 20 0.35 9.86 -1.11
C GLY A 20 -0.90 10.35 -0.41
N LEU A 21 -2.00 9.59 -0.58
CA LEU A 21 -3.23 9.86 0.13
C LEU A 21 -3.09 9.42 1.61
N PRO A 22 -3.28 10.32 2.59
CA PRO A 22 -3.32 9.93 3.99
C PRO A 22 -4.58 9.10 4.29
N LEU A 23 -4.36 7.99 4.99
CA LEU A 23 -5.38 7.03 5.39
C LEU A 23 -5.30 6.82 6.91
N GLY A 24 -6.37 7.17 7.59
CA GLY A 24 -6.53 7.07 9.03
C GLY A 24 -7.60 8.05 9.51
N GLY A 25 -8.30 7.68 10.58
CA GLY A 25 -9.27 8.56 11.22
C GLY A 25 -8.63 9.72 11.98
N LEU A 26 -9.46 10.65 12.42
CA LEU A 26 -9.10 11.77 13.27
C LEU A 26 -8.43 11.28 14.55
N GLY A 27 -7.26 11.86 14.88
CA GLY A 27 -6.51 11.52 16.11
C GLY A 27 -5.79 10.16 16.11
N CYS A 28 -5.94 9.34 15.07
CA CYS A 28 -5.40 7.97 15.05
C CYS A 28 -3.97 7.84 14.52
N GLY A 29 -3.41 8.93 13.99
CA GLY A 29 -2.30 8.84 13.06
C GLY A 29 -2.75 8.34 11.68
N LYS A 30 -1.80 8.19 10.76
CA LYS A 30 -2.08 7.78 9.38
C LYS A 30 -1.05 6.79 8.84
N LEU A 31 -1.41 6.17 7.74
CA LEU A 31 -0.50 5.65 6.72
C LEU A 31 -0.80 6.34 5.39
N GLU A 32 0.07 6.24 4.40
CA GLU A 32 -0.20 6.76 3.06
C GLU A 32 -0.22 5.65 2.01
N LEU A 33 -1.20 5.71 1.12
CA LEU A 33 -1.15 5.02 -0.17
C LEU A 33 -0.45 5.94 -1.18
N LEU A 34 0.76 5.58 -1.58
CA LEU A 34 1.57 6.33 -2.53
C LEU A 34 1.09 6.11 -3.97
N THR A 35 1.42 7.06 -4.84
CA THR A 35 0.99 7.09 -6.25
C THR A 35 1.54 5.95 -7.11
N ASP A 36 2.43 5.12 -6.57
CA ASP A 36 2.96 3.95 -7.25
C ASP A 36 2.46 2.63 -6.67
N GLY A 37 1.44 2.65 -5.79
CA GLY A 37 0.87 1.48 -5.12
C GLY A 37 1.56 1.06 -3.82
N SER A 38 2.64 1.75 -3.42
CA SER A 38 3.34 1.44 -2.17
C SER A 38 2.62 2.01 -0.95
N PHE A 39 2.77 1.37 0.21
CA PHE A 39 2.37 1.94 1.50
C PHE A 39 3.58 2.56 2.23
N GLY A 40 3.37 3.67 2.92
CA GLY A 40 4.46 4.34 3.65
C GLY A 40 3.98 5.49 4.53
N LYS A 41 4.93 6.28 5.03
CA LYS A 41 4.65 7.53 5.77
C LYS A 41 3.72 7.34 6.97
N PHE A 42 3.95 6.26 7.71
CA PHE A 42 3.16 5.93 8.89
C PHE A 42 3.48 6.91 10.03
N THR A 43 2.46 7.34 10.74
CA THR A 43 2.55 8.24 11.90
C THR A 43 1.89 7.67 13.17
N ILE A 44 1.72 6.35 13.22
CA ILE A 44 1.02 5.63 14.31
C ILE A 44 1.90 5.42 15.56
N ASN A 45 3.17 5.82 15.53
CA ASN A 45 4.14 5.60 16.61
C ASN A 45 4.57 6.93 17.27
N HIS A 46 3.65 7.89 17.42
CA HIS A 46 3.93 9.25 17.92
C HIS A 46 5.00 10.02 17.13
N ASN A 47 5.17 9.69 15.85
CA ASN A 47 6.23 10.21 14.97
C ASN A 47 5.66 11.15 13.90
N TRP A 48 4.74 12.03 14.28
CA TRP A 48 4.02 12.93 13.37
C TRP A 48 4.94 13.93 12.64
N ASP A 49 6.00 14.37 13.29
CA ASP A 49 7.07 15.25 12.76
C ASP A 49 8.01 14.50 11.81
N ARG A 50 8.13 13.18 11.98
CA ARG A 50 8.98 12.31 11.19
C ARG A 50 8.25 11.01 10.82
N PRO A 51 7.35 11.03 9.82
CA PRO A 51 6.69 9.83 9.33
C PRO A 51 7.72 8.78 8.89
N THR A 52 7.36 7.50 8.93
CA THR A 52 8.24 6.43 8.42
C THR A 52 8.56 6.65 6.94
N GLY A 53 9.59 5.98 6.43
CA GLY A 53 9.77 5.83 4.99
C GLY A 53 8.65 5.01 4.33
N VAL A 54 8.93 4.53 3.11
CA VAL A 54 8.13 3.46 2.50
C VAL A 54 8.30 2.20 3.33
N VAL A 55 7.19 1.56 3.67
CA VAL A 55 7.18 0.32 4.46
C VAL A 55 7.19 -0.84 3.47
N ARG A 56 8.35 -1.46 3.30
CA ARG A 56 8.59 -2.43 2.22
C ARG A 56 7.83 -3.74 2.44
N GLY A 57 7.60 -4.12 3.71
CA GLY A 57 6.77 -5.28 4.05
C GLY A 57 5.26 -5.05 3.92
N ALA A 58 4.81 -3.81 3.65
CA ALA A 58 3.41 -3.47 3.44
C ALA A 58 3.10 -3.34 1.94
N PHE A 59 2.36 -4.30 1.39
CA PHE A 59 2.00 -4.31 -0.04
C PHE A 59 0.81 -5.22 -0.31
N LEU A 60 0.12 -4.94 -1.41
CA LEU A 60 -0.77 -5.91 -2.06
C LEU A 60 0.00 -6.69 -3.13
N GLY A 61 -0.35 -7.95 -3.30
CA GLY A 61 0.25 -8.82 -4.30
C GLY A 61 -0.82 -9.63 -5.03
N LEU A 62 -0.62 -9.82 -6.33
CA LEU A 62 -1.42 -10.71 -7.15
C LEU A 62 -0.58 -11.95 -7.51
N ARG A 63 -1.03 -13.11 -7.08
CA ARG A 63 -0.41 -14.40 -7.41
C ARG A 63 -1.18 -15.06 -8.55
N ARG A 64 -0.44 -15.49 -9.56
CA ARG A 64 -0.92 -16.38 -10.62
C ARG A 64 0.13 -17.47 -10.82
N ASP A 65 -0.30 -18.71 -10.69
CA ASP A 65 0.59 -19.88 -10.74
C ASP A 65 1.76 -19.75 -9.75
N ASP A 66 3.00 -19.74 -10.23
CA ASP A 66 4.25 -19.61 -9.45
C ASP A 66 4.80 -18.17 -9.40
N THR A 67 4.06 -17.21 -9.97
CA THR A 67 4.46 -15.81 -10.06
C THR A 67 3.66 -14.96 -9.07
N LEU A 68 4.38 -14.23 -8.20
CA LEU A 68 3.82 -13.17 -7.37
C LEU A 68 4.18 -11.82 -7.97
N THR A 69 3.18 -11.03 -8.33
CA THR A 69 3.36 -9.65 -8.78
C THR A 69 2.94 -8.69 -7.68
N LEU A 70 3.89 -7.92 -7.16
CA LEU A 70 3.62 -6.84 -6.22
C LEU A 70 2.86 -5.73 -6.93
N LEU A 71 1.73 -5.31 -6.37
CA LEU A 71 0.90 -4.20 -6.85
C LEU A 71 1.52 -2.86 -6.45
N ARG A 72 2.75 -2.65 -6.93
CA ARG A 72 3.51 -1.41 -6.82
C ARG A 72 4.62 -1.35 -7.86
N LEU A 73 5.02 -0.16 -8.28
CA LEU A 73 6.12 0.00 -9.24
C LEU A 73 7.45 -0.50 -8.67
N HIS A 74 8.30 -1.01 -9.56
CA HIS A 74 9.67 -1.33 -9.23
C HIS A 74 10.50 -0.06 -8.97
N ARG A 75 11.34 -0.09 -7.93
CA ARG A 75 12.37 0.93 -7.70
C ARG A 75 13.72 0.23 -7.50
N PRO A 76 14.75 0.59 -8.29
CA PRO A 76 16.09 0.04 -8.12
C PRO A 76 16.58 0.27 -6.69
N GLY A 77 17.19 -0.77 -6.09
CA GLY A 77 17.68 -0.73 -4.72
C GLY A 77 16.59 -0.78 -3.64
N GLU A 78 15.31 -0.94 -4.00
CA GLU A 78 14.25 -1.04 -3.00
C GLU A 78 14.16 -2.43 -2.35
N TYR A 79 14.41 -3.49 -3.10
CA TYR A 79 14.51 -4.85 -2.56
C TYR A 79 15.88 -5.43 -2.90
N ALA A 80 16.43 -6.25 -1.99
CA ALA A 80 17.61 -7.04 -2.31
C ALA A 80 17.24 -8.09 -3.37
N ALA A 81 18.15 -8.34 -4.33
CA ALA A 81 17.91 -9.27 -5.44
C ALA A 81 17.56 -10.70 -4.94
N ASP A 82 18.07 -11.07 -3.76
CA ASP A 82 17.96 -12.39 -3.16
C ASP A 82 17.16 -12.39 -1.84
N ALA A 83 16.27 -11.42 -1.62
CA ALA A 83 15.36 -11.46 -0.48
C ALA A 83 14.55 -12.77 -0.55
N GLY A 84 14.90 -13.72 0.33
CA GLY A 84 14.54 -15.14 0.24
C GLY A 84 13.13 -15.35 -0.30
N ARG A 85 13.04 -15.95 -1.49
CA ARG A 85 11.76 -16.23 -2.13
C ARG A 85 11.00 -17.21 -1.25
N ALA A 86 9.77 -16.89 -0.88
CA ALA A 86 8.92 -17.82 -0.16
C ALA A 86 8.76 -19.11 -0.98
N ALA A 87 8.71 -20.26 -0.30
CA ALA A 87 8.53 -21.55 -0.96
C ALA A 87 7.28 -21.53 -1.86
N GLY A 88 7.43 -21.99 -3.11
CA GLY A 88 6.34 -21.98 -4.09
C GLY A 88 6.14 -20.66 -4.86
N ILE A 89 7.04 -19.67 -4.69
CA ILE A 89 7.14 -18.48 -5.55
C ILE A 89 8.43 -18.59 -6.36
N ALA A 90 8.32 -18.97 -7.63
CA ALA A 90 9.46 -19.04 -8.54
C ALA A 90 9.88 -17.65 -9.00
N ARG A 91 8.89 -16.77 -9.22
CA ARG A 91 9.10 -15.43 -9.78
C ARG A 91 8.43 -14.36 -8.94
N LEU A 92 9.21 -13.34 -8.57
CA LEU A 92 8.72 -12.11 -7.97
C LEU A 92 8.82 -10.99 -9.01
N ALA A 93 7.72 -10.28 -9.24
CA ALA A 93 7.65 -9.15 -10.16
C ALA A 93 7.00 -7.95 -9.49
N ASN A 94 7.14 -6.79 -10.11
CA ASN A 94 6.37 -5.58 -9.82
C ASN A 94 5.45 -5.31 -11.00
N VAL A 95 4.38 -4.55 -10.77
CA VAL A 95 3.58 -4.04 -11.88
C VAL A 95 4.43 -3.12 -12.77
N PRO A 96 4.29 -3.21 -14.10
CA PRO A 96 5.05 -2.36 -15.01
C PRO A 96 4.54 -0.92 -15.03
N ALA A 97 3.25 -0.70 -14.74
CA ALA A 97 2.61 0.60 -14.84
C ALA A 97 1.52 0.81 -13.79
N THR A 98 1.35 2.07 -13.41
CA THR A 98 0.31 2.55 -12.49
C THR A 98 -0.30 3.86 -12.97
N GLU A 99 -1.59 4.02 -12.73
CA GLU A 99 -2.29 5.30 -12.81
C GLU A 99 -2.97 5.58 -11.48
N SER A 100 -2.63 6.69 -10.86
CA SER A 100 -3.11 7.06 -9.54
C SER A 100 -3.84 8.38 -9.58
N VAL A 101 -4.99 8.42 -8.91
CA VAL A 101 -5.80 9.63 -8.68
C VAL A 101 -6.13 9.72 -7.20
N GLY A 102 -6.16 10.94 -6.67
CA GLY A 102 -6.48 11.20 -5.28
C GLY A 102 -7.46 12.35 -5.15
N LEU A 103 -8.55 12.11 -4.44
CA LEU A 103 -9.52 13.12 -4.01
C LEU A 103 -9.90 12.79 -2.57
N PHE A 104 -9.19 13.38 -1.63
CA PHE A 104 -9.35 13.09 -0.20
C PHE A 104 -10.82 13.21 0.22
N PRO A 105 -11.38 12.20 0.92
CA PRO A 105 -10.71 11.11 1.66
C PRO A 105 -10.48 9.81 0.88
N ARG A 106 -10.47 9.85 -0.46
CA ARG A 106 -10.37 8.67 -1.33
C ARG A 106 -9.20 8.76 -2.31
N ALA A 107 -8.66 7.60 -2.69
CA ALA A 107 -7.71 7.48 -3.78
C ALA A 107 -7.96 6.19 -4.55
N ARG A 108 -7.52 6.19 -5.80
CA ARG A 108 -7.57 5.03 -6.67
C ARG A 108 -6.25 4.84 -7.38
N VAL A 109 -5.79 3.60 -7.44
CA VAL A 109 -4.62 3.17 -8.19
C VAL A 109 -5.06 2.06 -9.14
N ARG A 110 -4.89 2.29 -10.45
CA ARG A 110 -5.04 1.27 -11.49
C ARG A 110 -3.68 0.67 -11.78
N PHE A 111 -3.61 -0.65 -11.86
CA PHE A 111 -2.39 -1.38 -12.18
C PHE A 111 -2.51 -1.98 -13.58
N ASP A 112 -1.54 -1.68 -14.44
CA ASP A 112 -1.56 -2.07 -15.85
C ASP A 112 -0.47 -3.11 -16.17
N GLY A 113 -0.60 -3.77 -17.33
CA GLY A 113 0.32 -4.82 -17.78
C GLY A 113 0.19 -6.15 -17.01
N LEU A 114 -0.98 -6.36 -16.40
CA LEU A 114 -1.38 -7.60 -15.74
C LEU A 114 -2.32 -8.40 -16.64
N PRO A 115 -2.43 -9.73 -16.47
CA PRO A 115 -3.38 -10.57 -17.23
C PRO A 115 -4.85 -10.32 -16.87
N VAL A 116 -5.11 -9.50 -15.85
CA VAL A 116 -6.43 -9.06 -15.41
C VAL A 116 -6.38 -7.58 -15.09
N GLU A 117 -7.51 -6.88 -15.23
CA GLU A 117 -7.61 -5.50 -14.77
C GLU A 117 -7.63 -5.49 -13.25
N VAL A 118 -6.76 -4.68 -12.65
CA VAL A 118 -6.66 -4.55 -11.19
C VAL A 118 -6.77 -3.09 -10.81
N THR A 119 -7.74 -2.80 -9.95
CA THR A 119 -7.93 -1.47 -9.37
C THR A 119 -7.95 -1.58 -7.86
N LEU A 120 -7.18 -0.71 -7.18
CA LEU A 120 -7.24 -0.50 -5.74
C LEU A 120 -7.92 0.84 -5.48
N GLU A 121 -9.01 0.84 -4.73
CA GLU A 121 -9.53 2.05 -4.11
C GLU A 121 -9.23 2.03 -2.61
N ALA A 122 -8.73 3.16 -2.10
CA ALA A 122 -8.52 3.36 -0.68
C ALA A 122 -9.39 4.50 -0.16
N PHE A 123 -9.90 4.33 1.06
CA PHE A 123 -10.73 5.30 1.76
C PHE A 123 -10.36 5.32 3.24
N CYS A 124 -10.29 6.50 3.83
CA CYS A 124 -10.35 6.66 5.29
C CYS A 124 -11.68 7.29 5.68
N PRO A 125 -12.29 6.86 6.80
CA PRO A 125 -13.54 7.44 7.25
C PRO A 125 -13.28 8.86 7.72
N LEU A 126 -13.57 9.84 6.85
CA LEU A 126 -13.73 11.23 7.24
C LEU A 126 -15.12 11.66 6.76
N ILE A 127 -16.09 11.52 7.66
CA ILE A 127 -17.51 11.66 7.38
C ILE A 127 -18.01 12.89 8.14
N PRO A 128 -18.36 13.98 7.43
CA PRO A 128 -18.87 15.19 8.06
C PRO A 128 -20.06 14.91 8.98
N GLY A 129 -19.99 15.43 10.21
CA GLY A 129 -21.06 15.26 11.22
C GLY A 129 -21.09 13.90 11.92
N ASN A 130 -20.17 12.98 11.60
CA ASN A 130 -20.08 11.66 12.24
C ASN A 130 -18.67 11.45 12.79
N ILE A 131 -18.45 11.92 14.01
CA ILE A 131 -17.15 11.81 14.69
C ILE A 131 -16.81 10.37 15.06
N ASP A 132 -17.82 9.56 15.42
CA ASP A 132 -17.63 8.19 15.86
C ASP A 132 -16.97 7.34 14.77
N ASP A 133 -17.49 7.42 13.54
CA ASP A 133 -16.86 6.75 12.40
C ASP A 133 -15.58 7.47 11.97
N SER A 134 -15.55 8.80 12.04
CA SER A 134 -14.40 9.59 11.57
C SER A 134 -13.16 9.42 12.44
N ALA A 135 -13.30 8.96 13.69
CA ALA A 135 -12.21 8.74 14.64
C ALA A 135 -11.74 7.27 14.66
N LEU A 136 -12.19 6.42 13.73
CA LEU A 136 -11.75 5.02 13.69
C LEU A 136 -10.32 4.90 13.13
N PRO A 137 -9.44 4.09 13.76
CA PRO A 137 -8.09 3.82 13.27
C PRO A 137 -8.10 2.80 12.12
N VAL A 138 -8.85 3.09 11.06
CA VAL A 138 -9.09 2.16 9.95
C VAL A 138 -8.81 2.82 8.58
N ALA A 139 -8.35 1.99 7.65
CA ALA A 139 -8.30 2.29 6.23
C ALA A 139 -9.03 1.16 5.48
N LEU A 140 -9.92 1.53 4.56
CA LEU A 140 -10.66 0.58 3.74
C LEU A 140 -9.96 0.46 2.39
N LEU A 141 -9.59 -0.77 2.03
CA LEU A 141 -8.96 -1.10 0.75
C LEU A 141 -9.90 -1.99 -0.05
N THR A 142 -10.42 -1.48 -1.17
CA THR A 142 -11.27 -2.23 -2.09
C THR A 142 -10.45 -2.60 -3.31
N VAL A 143 -10.13 -3.88 -3.47
CA VAL A 143 -9.45 -4.41 -4.65
C VAL A 143 -10.50 -4.98 -5.60
N THR A 144 -10.60 -4.41 -6.80
CA THR A 144 -11.46 -4.91 -7.88
C THR A 144 -10.59 -5.62 -8.91
N LEU A 145 -10.92 -6.88 -9.19
CA LEU A 145 -10.29 -7.71 -10.22
C LEU A 145 -11.32 -7.98 -11.32
N ARG A 146 -10.97 -7.73 -12.59
CA ARG A 146 -11.81 -8.07 -13.75
C ARG A 146 -11.00 -8.90 -14.74
N SER A 147 -11.53 -10.07 -15.10
CA SER A 147 -10.97 -10.93 -16.14
C SER A 147 -12.01 -11.20 -17.22
N ALA A 148 -11.57 -11.33 -18.47
CA ALA A 148 -12.41 -11.77 -19.59
C ALA A 148 -12.51 -13.30 -19.70
N ALA A 149 -11.68 -14.03 -18.96
CA ALA A 149 -11.62 -15.49 -18.97
C ALA A 149 -11.67 -16.06 -17.55
N ASP A 150 -12.04 -17.33 -17.42
CA ASP A 150 -11.92 -18.03 -16.14
C ASP A 150 -10.45 -18.08 -15.71
N THR A 151 -10.13 -17.42 -14.59
CA THR A 151 -8.76 -17.16 -14.15
C THR A 151 -8.63 -17.39 -12.65
N ARG A 152 -7.80 -18.37 -12.26
CA ARG A 152 -7.45 -18.59 -10.86
C ARG A 152 -6.37 -17.61 -10.42
N LEU A 153 -6.67 -16.80 -9.42
CA LEU A 153 -5.77 -15.79 -8.86
C LEU A 153 -5.74 -15.90 -7.33
N GLY A 154 -4.60 -15.56 -6.74
CA GLY A 154 -4.48 -15.30 -5.31
C GLY A 154 -4.30 -13.80 -5.09
N LEU A 155 -5.03 -13.23 -4.13
CA LEU A 155 -4.80 -11.88 -3.64
C LEU A 155 -4.11 -11.97 -2.29
N LEU A 156 -3.03 -11.22 -2.11
CA LEU A 156 -2.26 -11.15 -0.87
C LEU A 156 -2.27 -9.71 -0.36
N LEU A 157 -2.44 -9.56 0.95
CA LEU A 157 -2.05 -8.37 1.69
C LEU A 157 -0.91 -8.78 2.64
N SER A 158 0.26 -8.19 2.46
CA SER A 158 1.37 -8.30 3.41
C SER A 158 1.40 -7.02 4.26
N TRP A 159 1.68 -7.17 5.54
CA TRP A 159 1.80 -6.05 6.46
C TRP A 159 2.98 -6.24 7.40
N GLU A 160 3.86 -5.25 7.46
CA GLU A 160 5.03 -5.28 8.35
C GLU A 160 4.57 -5.03 9.79
N ASN A 161 5.10 -5.78 10.75
CA ASN A 161 4.95 -5.41 12.16
C ASN A 161 5.66 -4.06 12.35
N LEU A 162 5.00 -3.03 12.86
CA LEU A 162 5.61 -1.72 13.13
C LEU A 162 5.69 -1.40 14.62
N LEU A 163 5.40 -2.38 15.48
CA LEU A 163 5.51 -2.22 16.93
C LEU A 163 6.96 -1.93 17.33
N GLY A 164 7.15 -0.93 18.18
CA GLY A 164 8.48 -0.52 18.66
C GLY A 164 9.35 0.24 17.66
N VAL A 165 8.92 0.36 16.39
CA VAL A 165 9.63 1.16 15.38
C VAL A 165 9.63 2.63 15.79
N GLY A 166 10.81 3.23 15.91
CA GLY A 166 10.98 4.63 16.31
C GLY A 166 10.92 4.89 17.81
N GLY A 167 10.64 3.88 18.64
CA GLY A 167 10.58 4.01 20.10
C GLY A 167 11.93 3.84 20.82
N ARG A 168 13.02 3.52 20.11
CA ARG A 168 14.33 3.26 20.70
C ARG A 168 15.19 4.52 20.80
N ARG A 169 15.73 4.76 22.00
CA ARG A 169 16.66 5.87 22.23
C ARG A 169 17.97 5.63 21.46
N ARG A 170 18.47 6.66 20.77
CA ARG A 170 19.73 6.64 19.99
C ARG A 170 19.76 5.61 18.84
N ALA A 171 18.60 5.20 18.34
CA ALA A 171 18.49 4.42 17.12
C ALA A 171 17.86 5.27 16.00
N PRO A 172 18.16 5.01 14.72
CA PRO A 172 17.38 5.57 13.62
C PRO A 172 15.89 5.22 13.77
N LEU A 173 15.00 6.14 13.41
CA LEU A 173 13.55 5.87 13.42
C LEU A 173 13.18 4.67 12.50
N GLU A 174 13.98 4.48 11.47
CA GLU A 174 13.84 3.42 10.47
C GLU A 174 14.42 2.08 10.95
N ASP A 175 15.02 2.01 12.14
CA ASP A 175 15.58 0.77 12.68
C ASP A 175 14.50 -0.30 12.82
N ARG A 176 14.75 -1.45 12.18
CA ARG A 176 13.92 -2.67 12.23
C ARG A 176 14.60 -3.81 12.98
N THR A 177 15.72 -3.56 13.64
CA THR A 177 16.50 -4.59 14.34
C THR A 177 15.66 -5.26 15.43
N GLY A 178 15.55 -6.59 15.39
CA GLY A 178 14.76 -7.35 16.36
C GLY A 178 13.25 -7.33 16.09
N ASN A 179 12.81 -6.78 14.96
CA ASN A 179 11.41 -6.82 14.51
C ASN A 179 11.14 -8.10 13.70
N THR A 180 11.55 -9.24 14.24
CA THR A 180 11.37 -10.57 13.66
C THR A 180 10.55 -11.41 14.62
N HIS A 181 9.44 -11.95 14.16
CA HIS A 181 8.68 -12.95 14.90
C HIS A 181 8.82 -14.30 14.18
N THR A 182 9.32 -15.30 14.89
CA THR A 182 9.21 -16.69 14.45
C THR A 182 7.80 -17.14 14.79
N PRO A 183 7.00 -17.62 13.82
CA PRO A 183 5.70 -18.22 14.11
C PRO A 183 5.88 -19.36 15.13
N ALA A 184 4.98 -19.43 16.12
CA ALA A 184 4.94 -20.53 17.08
C ALA A 184 4.52 -21.85 16.40
#